data_AF-A0A229UVZ0-F1
#
_entry.id   AF-A0A229UVZ0-F1
#
_cell.length_a   1.000
_cell.length_b   1.000
_cell.length_c   1.000
_cell.angle_alpha   90.00
_cell.angle_beta   90.00
_cell.angle_gamma   90.00
#
_symmetry.space_group_name_H-M   'P 1'
#
loop_
_entity.id
_entity.type
_entity.pdbx_description
1 polymer ?
#
loop_
_entity_poly.entity_id
_entity_poly.type
_entity_poly.pdbx_seq_one_letter_code
_entity_poly.pdbx_strand_id
1 'polypeptide(L)'
;MGDDSKGSNMKQKERLTSLLNLNKNEINYDSNFDMYLKRIRTIRKTLALSDSTQIELILKWLHTKEMTLKSLTAKNRAKDDFEADLNEVLKLQEAYYEAEIYPNVYEDACKSCRSLSDVDIRLNENRYRYSIPLMAESSHLFDMDIVLNSMEEKKNELNHYIDKTLRLIFVHYFEDPIEILNVEYFEEIVLEAINKYNQVKENKKDSDTQQQQNPYLRFYHFMRTAYVNNYYELQLPGKSYFTECKTDKVTVDVKSVYGLKDVAVVLAKLLAGNNDPSSKEIKKSYERLKKCFQEYTPIQRYKDNKDNYAFSEVVTPLSHYLFLRKKSNQTLKEPRYLAASNLILYRIQPILQSLLNGEEDRLKTAFKYIDFVKTEFKDIVESVDHRYQVTMLDFWFETIVNIYYRTMGLKSESVYFRYPSGNIQD
;
A
#
# COMPACT_ATOMS: atom_id res chain seq x y z
N MET A 1 21.79 -15.00 43.25
CA MET A 1 21.06 -14.47 42.07
C MET A 1 21.51 -15.19 40.78
N GLY A 2 21.38 -16.52 40.72
CA GLY A 2 21.81 -17.31 39.54
C GLY A 2 21.04 -18.61 39.32
N ASP A 3 20.01 -18.88 40.13
CA ASP A 3 19.25 -20.14 40.13
C ASP A 3 17.89 -20.02 39.42
N ASP A 4 17.22 -18.86 39.55
CA ASP A 4 15.89 -18.64 38.95
C ASP A 4 15.92 -18.66 37.40
N SER A 5 17.04 -18.25 36.78
CA SER A 5 17.18 -18.24 35.32
C SER A 5 17.39 -19.65 34.74
N LYS A 6 18.06 -20.55 35.47
CA LYS A 6 18.26 -21.95 35.07
C LYS A 6 16.96 -22.75 35.23
N GLY A 7 16.24 -22.55 36.34
CA GLY A 7 14.94 -23.17 36.58
C GLY A 7 13.87 -22.75 35.56
N SER A 8 13.85 -21.46 35.18
CA SER A 8 12.96 -20.94 34.13
C SER A 8 13.28 -21.55 32.75
N ASN A 9 14.56 -21.71 32.41
CA ASN A 9 14.98 -22.28 31.13
C ASN A 9 14.65 -23.78 31.01
N MET A 10 14.78 -24.55 32.10
CA MET A 10 14.40 -25.97 32.10
C MET A 10 12.89 -26.16 31.90
N LYS A 11 12.04 -25.39 32.61
CA LYS A 11 10.58 -25.45 32.44
C LYS A 11 10.14 -25.07 31.03
N GLN A 12 10.78 -24.08 30.42
CA GLN A 12 10.51 -23.70 29.04
C GLN A 12 10.95 -24.79 28.06
N LYS A 13 12.08 -25.48 28.32
CA LYS A 13 12.58 -26.59 27.51
C LYS A 13 11.62 -27.77 27.51
N GLU A 14 11.12 -28.16 28.67
CA GLU A 14 10.14 -29.25 28.80
C GLU A 14 8.82 -28.93 28.11
N ARG A 15 8.31 -27.71 28.29
CA ARG A 15 7.10 -27.22 27.59
C ARG A 15 7.25 -27.27 26.08
N LEU A 16 8.33 -26.71 25.53
CA LEU A 16 8.56 -26.69 24.09
C LEU A 16 8.73 -28.10 23.51
N THR A 17 9.40 -28.98 24.25
CA THR A 17 9.55 -30.39 23.88
C THR A 17 8.18 -31.06 23.75
N SER A 18 7.29 -30.84 24.71
CA SER A 18 5.93 -31.37 24.67
C SER A 18 5.07 -30.70 23.60
N LEU A 19 5.21 -29.38 23.41
CA LEU A 19 4.38 -28.60 22.49
C LEU A 19 4.65 -28.94 21.03
N LEU A 20 5.93 -29.16 20.71
CA LEU A 20 6.43 -29.44 19.36
C LEU A 20 6.71 -30.94 19.13
N ASN A 21 6.40 -31.81 20.09
CA ASN A 21 6.65 -33.25 20.04
C ASN A 21 8.11 -33.61 19.67
N LEU A 22 9.09 -32.93 20.27
CA LEU A 22 10.51 -33.15 19.95
C LEU A 22 11.04 -34.43 20.60
N ASN A 23 11.81 -35.21 19.84
CA ASN A 23 12.45 -36.42 20.36
C ASN A 23 13.76 -36.08 21.08
N LYS A 24 13.80 -36.28 22.40
CA LYS A 24 14.97 -36.02 23.26
C LYS A 24 16.20 -36.85 22.89
N ASN A 25 16.01 -37.95 22.16
CA ASN A 25 17.07 -38.87 21.78
C ASN A 25 17.70 -38.52 20.41
N GLU A 26 17.24 -37.46 19.74
CA GLU A 26 17.86 -36.99 18.50
C GLU A 26 19.25 -36.40 18.74
N ILE A 27 20.20 -36.76 17.88
CA ILE A 27 21.59 -36.26 17.92
C ILE A 27 21.65 -34.73 17.89
N ASN A 28 20.69 -34.09 17.21
CA ASN A 28 20.63 -32.64 17.07
C ASN A 28 19.66 -31.96 18.05
N TYR A 29 19.15 -32.67 19.08
CA TYR A 29 18.12 -32.15 19.99
C TYR A 29 18.46 -30.79 20.61
N ASP A 30 19.67 -30.62 21.15
CA ASP A 30 20.09 -29.34 21.75
C ASP A 30 20.26 -28.22 20.71
N SER A 31 20.75 -28.55 19.52
CA SER A 31 20.86 -27.59 18.41
C SER A 31 19.48 -27.15 17.89
N ASN A 32 18.55 -28.09 17.75
CA ASN A 32 17.16 -27.84 17.40
C ASN A 32 16.49 -26.94 18.45
N PHE A 33 16.76 -27.19 19.73
CA PHE A 33 16.24 -26.38 20.81
C PHE A 33 16.73 -24.93 20.77
N ASP A 34 18.04 -24.71 20.56
CA ASP A 34 18.60 -23.36 20.38
C ASP A 34 17.98 -22.62 19.19
N MET A 35 17.70 -23.36 18.10
CA MET A 35 16.97 -22.81 16.96
C MET A 35 15.55 -22.38 17.36
N TYR A 36 14.79 -23.19 18.10
CA TYR A 36 13.44 -22.81 18.55
C TYR A 36 13.45 -21.62 19.49
N LEU A 37 14.41 -21.51 20.41
CA LEU A 37 14.57 -20.32 21.25
C LEU A 37 14.84 -19.07 20.43
N LYS A 38 15.67 -19.16 19.37
CA LYS A 38 15.87 -18.05 18.43
C LYS A 38 14.57 -17.69 17.73
N ARG A 39 13.79 -18.67 17.27
CA ARG A 39 12.48 -18.44 16.63
C ARG A 39 11.49 -17.74 17.57
N ILE A 40 11.42 -18.14 18.84
CA ILE A 40 10.58 -17.48 19.87
C ILE A 40 10.94 -16.01 20.02
N ARG A 41 12.25 -15.68 20.09
CA ARG A 41 12.70 -14.28 20.17
C ARG A 41 12.31 -13.49 18.92
N THR A 42 12.40 -14.11 17.75
CA THR A 42 11.94 -13.48 16.50
C THR A 42 10.44 -13.23 16.52
N ILE A 43 9.62 -14.21 16.89
CA ILE A 43 8.16 -14.06 16.96
C ILE A 43 7.78 -12.96 17.96
N ARG A 44 8.36 -13.00 19.17
CA ARG A 44 8.17 -11.97 20.20
C ARG A 44 8.41 -10.57 19.67
N LYS A 45 9.55 -10.36 19.01
CA LYS A 45 9.96 -9.05 18.49
C LYS A 45 9.09 -8.61 17.33
N THR A 46 8.79 -9.51 16.39
CA THR A 46 8.07 -9.18 15.16
C THR A 46 6.58 -8.95 15.40
N LEU A 47 5.95 -9.73 16.29
CA LEU A 47 4.52 -9.64 16.58
C LEU A 47 4.20 -8.78 17.81
N ALA A 48 5.22 -8.24 18.49
CA ALA A 48 5.09 -7.47 19.73
C ALA A 48 4.27 -8.16 20.83
N LEU A 49 4.39 -9.49 20.93
CA LEU A 49 3.71 -10.31 21.94
C LEU A 49 4.55 -10.41 23.21
N SER A 50 3.96 -10.15 24.38
CA SER A 50 4.67 -10.20 25.67
C SER A 50 4.60 -11.56 26.35
N ASP A 51 3.51 -12.30 26.17
CA ASP A 51 3.28 -13.59 26.83
C ASP A 51 3.99 -14.73 26.07
N SER A 52 4.79 -15.51 26.82
CA SER A 52 5.55 -16.64 26.26
C SER A 52 4.64 -17.77 25.78
N THR A 53 3.50 -18.00 26.43
CA THR A 53 2.53 -19.04 26.05
C THR A 53 1.84 -18.68 24.72
N GLN A 54 1.50 -17.41 24.56
CA GLN A 54 0.96 -16.87 23.29
C GLN A 54 1.96 -17.01 22.13
N ILE A 55 3.24 -16.70 22.37
CA ILE A 55 4.30 -16.87 21.36
C ILE A 55 4.47 -18.35 20.97
N GLU A 56 4.33 -19.25 21.94
CA GLU A 56 4.42 -20.69 21.75
C GLU A 56 3.32 -21.24 20.83
N LEU A 57 2.10 -20.70 20.90
CA LEU A 57 1.00 -21.07 19.98
C LEU A 57 1.34 -20.76 18.52
N ILE A 58 1.90 -19.57 18.26
CA ILE A 58 2.34 -19.18 16.91
C ILE A 58 3.52 -20.05 16.45
N LEU A 59 4.47 -20.35 17.36
CA LEU A 59 5.59 -21.24 17.04
C LEU A 59 5.10 -22.63 16.65
N LYS A 60 4.14 -23.19 17.40
CA LYS A 60 3.54 -24.50 17.10
C LYS A 60 2.93 -24.51 15.71
N TRP A 61 2.13 -23.49 15.38
CA TRP A 61 1.51 -23.37 14.06
C TRP A 61 2.57 -23.33 12.94
N LEU A 62 3.60 -22.48 13.09
CA LEU A 62 4.70 -22.39 12.12
C LEU A 62 5.48 -23.70 12.00
N HIS A 63 5.66 -24.43 13.10
CA HIS A 63 6.35 -25.71 13.12
C HIS A 63 5.56 -26.80 12.39
N THR A 64 4.27 -26.92 12.66
CA THR A 64 3.36 -27.85 11.96
C THR A 64 3.33 -27.61 10.46
N LYS A 65 3.45 -26.35 10.05
CA LYS A 65 3.49 -25.93 8.64
C LYS A 65 4.90 -25.93 8.04
N GLU A 66 5.90 -26.40 8.78
CA GLU A 66 7.32 -26.46 8.38
C GLU A 66 7.89 -25.13 7.86
N MET A 67 7.44 -24.02 8.43
CA MET A 67 7.76 -22.68 7.94
C MET A 67 8.33 -21.75 9.03
N THR A 68 8.75 -20.57 8.58
CA THR A 68 9.21 -19.46 9.42
C THR A 68 8.40 -18.22 9.08
N LEU A 69 8.37 -17.21 9.97
CA LEU A 69 7.76 -15.92 9.65
C LEU A 69 8.28 -15.33 8.33
N LYS A 70 9.57 -15.51 8.04
CA LYS A 70 10.21 -15.01 6.82
C LYS A 70 9.73 -15.73 5.56
N SER A 71 9.61 -17.06 5.61
CA SER A 71 9.16 -17.85 4.45
C SER A 71 7.65 -17.72 4.24
N LEU A 72 6.88 -17.55 5.32
CA LEU A 72 5.44 -17.29 5.30
C LEU A 72 5.11 -16.01 4.51
N THR A 73 5.90 -14.95 4.67
CA THR A 73 5.67 -13.64 4.05
C THR A 73 6.57 -13.36 2.84
N ALA A 74 7.15 -14.39 2.22
CA ALA A 74 8.07 -14.20 1.10
C ALA A 74 7.35 -13.64 -0.14
N LYS A 75 7.97 -12.69 -0.86
CA LYS A 75 7.39 -12.03 -2.05
C LYS A 75 7.06 -12.99 -3.20
N ASN A 76 7.78 -14.10 -3.31
CA ASN A 76 7.63 -15.10 -4.36
C ASN A 76 6.72 -16.27 -3.95
N ARG A 77 6.02 -16.14 -2.82
CA ARG A 77 5.07 -17.16 -2.39
C ARG A 77 3.89 -17.23 -3.35
N ALA A 78 3.38 -18.43 -3.61
CA ALA A 78 2.17 -18.61 -4.41
C ALA A 78 0.98 -17.94 -3.70
N LYS A 79 0.16 -17.22 -4.48
CA LYS A 79 -0.96 -16.43 -3.95
C LYS A 79 -1.96 -17.32 -3.21
N ASP A 80 -2.38 -18.40 -3.84
CA ASP A 80 -3.39 -19.33 -3.31
C ASP A 80 -2.95 -19.97 -1.99
N ASP A 81 -1.68 -20.38 -1.87
CA ASP A 81 -1.12 -20.93 -0.62
C ASP A 81 -1.12 -19.89 0.52
N PHE A 82 -0.87 -18.62 0.19
CA PHE A 82 -0.89 -17.54 1.18
C PHE A 82 -2.33 -17.23 1.59
N GLU A 83 -3.27 -17.18 0.65
CA GLU A 83 -4.70 -16.99 0.95
C GLU A 83 -5.26 -18.11 1.84
N ALA A 84 -4.88 -19.36 1.58
CA ALA A 84 -5.29 -20.51 2.39
C ALA A 84 -4.80 -20.40 3.85
N ASP A 85 -3.53 -20.08 4.05
CA ASP A 85 -2.98 -19.90 5.40
C ASP A 85 -3.55 -18.66 6.11
N LEU A 86 -3.81 -17.56 5.38
CA LEU A 86 -4.50 -16.39 5.93
C LEU A 86 -5.89 -16.74 6.46
N ASN A 87 -6.66 -17.47 5.65
CA ASN A 87 -7.99 -17.94 6.02
C ASN A 87 -7.96 -18.84 7.27
N GLU A 88 -7.01 -19.77 7.33
CA GLU A 88 -6.83 -20.61 8.51
C GLU A 88 -6.55 -19.78 9.77
N VAL A 89 -5.62 -18.82 9.70
CA VAL A 89 -5.27 -17.97 10.84
C VAL A 89 -6.42 -17.03 11.23
N LEU A 90 -7.22 -16.57 10.27
CA LEU A 90 -8.43 -15.79 10.51
C LEU A 90 -9.49 -16.58 11.30
N LYS A 91 -9.60 -17.88 11.07
CA LYS A 91 -10.49 -18.77 11.85
C LYS A 91 -9.91 -19.07 13.24
N LEU A 92 -8.59 -19.26 13.33
CA LEU A 92 -7.92 -19.48 14.61
C LEU A 92 -8.05 -18.28 15.56
N GLN A 93 -8.02 -17.04 15.05
CA GLN A 93 -8.20 -15.88 15.91
C GLN A 93 -9.62 -15.80 16.51
N GLU A 94 -10.65 -16.15 15.75
CA GLU A 94 -12.02 -16.14 16.28
C GLU A 94 -12.20 -17.27 17.30
N ALA A 95 -11.75 -18.49 16.97
CA ALA A 95 -11.82 -19.62 17.89
C ALA A 95 -11.09 -19.35 19.22
N TYR A 96 -9.93 -18.69 19.16
CA TYR A 96 -9.20 -18.29 20.37
C TYR A 96 -9.95 -17.24 21.18
N TYR A 97 -10.60 -16.27 20.53
CA TYR A 97 -11.42 -15.28 21.23
C TYR A 97 -12.56 -15.97 21.98
N GLU A 98 -13.33 -16.83 21.32
CA GLU A 98 -14.48 -17.51 21.91
C GLU A 98 -14.08 -18.45 23.07
N ALA A 99 -12.96 -19.16 22.94
CA ALA A 99 -12.53 -20.13 23.94
C ALA A 99 -11.79 -19.51 25.13
N GLU A 100 -10.89 -18.55 24.89
CA GLU A 100 -9.91 -18.10 25.90
C GLU A 100 -10.19 -16.68 26.41
N ILE A 101 -10.81 -15.82 25.60
CA ILE A 101 -11.01 -14.40 25.93
C ILE A 101 -12.45 -14.12 26.36
N TYR A 102 -13.43 -14.58 25.58
CA TYR A 102 -14.85 -14.30 25.78
C TYR A 102 -15.34 -14.67 27.19
N PRO A 103 -15.01 -15.85 27.79
CA PRO A 103 -15.52 -16.21 29.11
C PRO A 103 -15.15 -15.20 30.20
N ASN A 104 -13.90 -14.73 30.19
CA ASN A 104 -13.39 -13.75 31.15
C ASN A 104 -14.06 -12.38 30.93
N VAL A 105 -14.20 -11.95 29.68
CA VAL A 105 -14.87 -10.69 29.33
C VAL A 105 -16.35 -10.70 29.74
N TYR A 106 -17.03 -11.82 29.51
CA TYR A 106 -18.44 -12.00 29.87
C TYR A 106 -18.65 -11.94 31.38
N GLU A 107 -17.83 -12.68 32.13
CA GLU A 107 -17.88 -12.67 33.60
C GLU A 107 -17.63 -11.26 34.16
N ASP A 108 -16.61 -10.56 33.64
CA ASP A 108 -16.31 -9.19 34.05
C ASP A 108 -17.43 -8.20 33.70
N ALA A 109 -18.02 -8.32 32.51
CA ALA A 109 -19.13 -7.47 32.08
C ALA A 109 -20.35 -7.66 32.99
N CYS A 110 -20.72 -8.91 33.28
CA CYS A 110 -21.85 -9.22 34.17
C CYS A 110 -21.65 -8.68 35.59
N LYS A 111 -20.40 -8.64 36.09
CA LYS A 111 -20.08 -8.12 37.43
C LYS A 111 -20.10 -6.60 37.52
N SER A 112 -19.80 -5.89 36.43
CA SER A 112 -19.48 -4.46 36.48
C SER A 112 -20.48 -3.56 35.75
N CYS A 113 -21.29 -4.11 34.85
CA CYS A 113 -22.37 -3.39 34.18
C CYS A 113 -23.67 -3.42 35.01
N ARG A 114 -24.50 -2.38 34.87
CA ARG A 114 -25.74 -2.23 35.65
C ARG A 114 -27.00 -2.74 34.94
N SER A 115 -26.92 -2.96 33.64
CA SER A 115 -28.02 -3.45 32.80
C SER A 115 -27.54 -4.49 31.80
N LEU A 116 -28.47 -5.31 31.27
CA LEU A 116 -28.15 -6.29 30.21
C LEU A 116 -27.68 -5.59 28.93
N SER A 117 -28.25 -4.44 28.59
CA SER A 117 -27.81 -3.65 27.43
C SER A 117 -26.37 -3.16 27.57
N ASP A 118 -25.95 -2.75 28.77
CA ASP A 118 -24.55 -2.36 29.02
C ASP A 118 -23.59 -3.56 28.92
N VAL A 119 -24.06 -4.76 29.29
CA VAL A 119 -23.31 -6.00 29.09
C VAL A 119 -23.12 -6.25 27.59
N ASP A 120 -24.19 -6.20 26.80
CA ASP A 120 -24.14 -6.43 25.35
C ASP A 120 -23.23 -5.44 24.62
N ILE A 121 -23.31 -4.15 24.97
CA ILE A 121 -22.42 -3.12 24.42
C ILE A 121 -20.96 -3.46 24.73
N ARG A 122 -20.64 -3.78 25.98
CA ARG A 122 -19.28 -4.12 26.40
C ARG A 122 -18.76 -5.39 25.73
N LEU A 123 -19.60 -6.41 25.57
CA LEU A 123 -19.24 -7.64 24.86
C LEU A 123 -18.88 -7.34 23.41
N ASN A 124 -19.71 -6.54 22.72
CA ASN A 124 -19.45 -6.15 21.34
C ASN A 124 -18.15 -5.33 21.23
N GLU A 125 -17.95 -4.31 22.07
CA GLU A 125 -16.72 -3.51 22.08
C GLU A 125 -15.46 -4.37 22.27
N ASN A 126 -15.52 -5.36 23.17
CA ASN A 126 -14.41 -6.28 23.41
C ASN A 126 -14.23 -7.30 22.28
N ARG A 127 -15.30 -7.78 21.65
CA ARG A 127 -15.22 -8.63 20.45
C ARG A 127 -14.50 -7.89 19.34
N TYR A 128 -14.96 -6.68 19.01
CA TYR A 128 -14.29 -5.81 18.02
C TYR A 128 -12.84 -5.46 18.40
N ARG A 129 -12.47 -5.50 19.68
CA ARG A 129 -11.10 -5.21 20.13
C ARG A 129 -10.17 -6.41 20.00
N TYR A 130 -10.67 -7.61 20.28
CA TYR A 130 -9.86 -8.81 20.44
C TYR A 130 -10.08 -9.87 19.35
N SER A 131 -10.99 -9.61 18.41
CA SER A 131 -11.27 -10.49 17.28
C SER A 131 -11.73 -9.70 16.05
N ILE A 132 -11.53 -10.28 14.87
CA ILE A 132 -12.19 -9.84 13.63
C ILE A 132 -13.46 -10.69 13.47
N PRO A 133 -14.67 -10.09 13.51
CA PRO A 133 -15.89 -10.82 13.20
C PRO A 133 -15.87 -11.29 11.74
N LEU A 134 -16.18 -12.57 11.51
CA LEU A 134 -16.31 -13.09 10.15
C LEU A 134 -17.64 -12.58 9.55
N MET A 135 -17.58 -12.01 8.34
CA MET A 135 -18.80 -11.48 7.68
C MET A 135 -19.76 -12.60 7.23
N ALA A 136 -19.23 -13.76 6.86
CA ALA A 136 -19.98 -14.89 6.37
C ALA A 136 -19.30 -16.21 6.75
N GLU A 137 -20.10 -17.26 6.88
CA GLU A 137 -19.60 -18.64 6.88
C GLU A 137 -19.19 -19.03 5.46
N SER A 138 -18.05 -18.53 4.98
CA SER A 138 -17.52 -18.79 3.64
C SER A 138 -16.15 -19.50 3.71
N SER A 139 -15.84 -20.25 2.65
CA SER A 139 -14.49 -20.75 2.42
C SER A 139 -13.58 -19.71 1.78
N HIS A 140 -14.13 -18.63 1.20
CA HIS A 140 -13.36 -17.60 0.51
C HIS A 140 -12.91 -16.50 1.48
N LEU A 141 -11.60 -16.22 1.51
CA LEU A 141 -10.99 -15.25 2.42
C LEU A 141 -11.64 -13.85 2.36
N PHE A 142 -11.95 -13.39 1.16
CA PHE A 142 -12.54 -12.07 0.92
C PHE A 142 -13.97 -11.97 1.45
N ASP A 143 -14.73 -13.05 1.43
CA ASP A 143 -16.07 -13.07 2.03
C ASP A 143 -16.03 -13.03 3.57
N MET A 144 -14.85 -13.21 4.20
CA MET A 144 -14.69 -13.21 5.64
C MET A 144 -13.99 -11.96 6.19
N ASP A 145 -13.04 -11.37 5.44
CA ASP A 145 -12.28 -10.18 5.87
C ASP A 145 -12.74 -8.91 5.15
N ILE A 146 -13.44 -8.04 5.89
CA ILE A 146 -13.92 -6.72 5.43
C ILE A 146 -12.81 -5.89 4.78
N VAL A 147 -11.60 -5.86 5.36
CA VAL A 147 -10.51 -5.02 4.86
C VAL A 147 -10.05 -5.53 3.49
N LEU A 148 -9.86 -6.84 3.36
CA LEU A 148 -9.43 -7.43 2.09
C LEU A 148 -10.53 -7.32 1.03
N ASN A 149 -11.80 -7.51 1.40
CA ASN A 149 -12.93 -7.32 0.50
C ASN A 149 -12.99 -5.88 -0.02
N SER A 150 -12.99 -4.89 0.89
CA SER A 150 -13.02 -3.48 0.54
C SER A 150 -11.84 -3.08 -0.34
N MET A 151 -10.65 -3.65 -0.12
CA MET A 151 -9.50 -3.41 -0.99
C MET A 151 -9.72 -3.97 -2.40
N GLU A 152 -10.25 -5.19 -2.54
CA GLU A 152 -10.49 -5.81 -3.84
C GLU A 152 -11.58 -5.05 -4.63
N GLU A 153 -12.71 -4.75 -3.98
CA GLU A 153 -13.83 -4.03 -4.59
C GLU A 153 -13.43 -2.62 -5.06
N LYS A 154 -12.71 -1.87 -4.20
CA LYS A 154 -12.38 -0.47 -4.48
C LYS A 154 -11.12 -0.30 -5.32
N LYS A 155 -10.32 -1.34 -5.56
CA LYS A 155 -9.01 -1.21 -6.24
C LYS A 155 -9.08 -0.56 -7.61
N ASN A 156 -10.01 -0.99 -8.44
CA ASN A 156 -10.14 -0.47 -9.81
C ASN A 156 -10.66 0.97 -9.79
N GLU A 157 -11.66 1.23 -8.95
CA GLU A 157 -12.27 2.54 -8.79
C GLU A 157 -11.27 3.56 -8.22
N LEU A 158 -10.50 3.17 -7.22
CA LEU A 158 -9.41 3.97 -6.66
C LEU A 158 -8.39 4.37 -7.72
N ASN A 159 -7.91 3.41 -8.52
CA ASN A 159 -6.96 3.71 -9.58
C ASN A 159 -7.55 4.65 -10.63
N HIS A 160 -8.83 4.46 -10.97
CA HIS A 160 -9.56 5.32 -11.89
C HIS A 160 -9.68 6.76 -11.38
N TYR A 161 -10.01 6.98 -10.10
CA TYR A 161 -10.08 8.33 -9.54
C TYR A 161 -8.71 8.99 -9.42
N ILE A 162 -7.67 8.23 -9.10
CA ILE A 162 -6.30 8.77 -9.10
C ILE A 162 -5.91 9.20 -10.52
N ASP A 163 -6.12 8.35 -11.52
CA ASP A 163 -5.80 8.63 -12.92
C ASP A 163 -6.55 9.85 -13.41
N LYS A 164 -7.85 9.92 -13.13
CA LYS A 164 -8.69 11.08 -13.47
C LYS A 164 -8.24 12.34 -12.76
N THR A 165 -7.92 12.28 -11.46
CA THR A 165 -7.46 13.44 -10.70
C THR A 165 -6.16 13.96 -11.27
N LEU A 166 -5.18 13.08 -11.50
CA LEU A 166 -3.91 13.49 -12.12
C LEU A 166 -4.15 14.07 -13.51
N ARG A 167 -5.00 13.46 -14.32
CA ARG A 167 -5.39 14.01 -15.63
C ARG A 167 -5.99 15.41 -15.49
N LEU A 168 -6.86 15.65 -14.50
CA LEU A 168 -7.48 16.96 -14.27
C LEU A 168 -6.47 18.07 -13.99
N ILE A 169 -5.40 17.77 -13.25
CA ILE A 169 -4.29 18.72 -13.00
C ILE A 169 -3.66 19.18 -14.32
N PHE A 170 -3.71 18.32 -15.34
CA PHE A 170 -2.97 18.45 -16.60
C PHE A 170 -3.89 18.49 -17.84
N VAL A 171 -5.17 18.86 -17.70
CA VAL A 171 -6.20 18.74 -18.77
C VAL A 171 -5.82 19.45 -20.07
N HIS A 172 -5.17 20.61 -19.99
CA HIS A 172 -4.81 21.40 -21.17
C HIS A 172 -3.93 20.65 -22.18
N TYR A 173 -3.45 19.46 -21.84
CA TYR A 173 -2.54 18.65 -22.66
C TYR A 173 -3.19 17.42 -23.32
N PHE A 174 -4.41 17.03 -22.96
CA PHE A 174 -4.97 15.73 -23.39
C PHE A 174 -6.26 15.81 -24.24
N GLU A 175 -7.09 16.85 -24.11
CA GLU A 175 -8.40 16.95 -24.79
C GLU A 175 -8.75 18.42 -25.11
N ASP A 176 -9.73 18.63 -26.01
CA ASP A 176 -10.48 19.89 -26.08
C ASP A 176 -10.96 20.22 -24.66
N PRO A 177 -10.77 21.46 -24.17
CA PRO A 177 -11.01 21.79 -22.77
C PRO A 177 -12.48 21.56 -22.44
N ILE A 178 -12.76 20.43 -21.79
CA ILE A 178 -13.97 20.29 -20.99
C ILE A 178 -13.92 21.44 -19.98
N GLU A 179 -15.02 22.17 -19.85
CA GLU A 179 -15.13 23.29 -18.92
C GLU A 179 -14.99 22.76 -17.49
N ILE A 180 -13.75 22.69 -16.99
CA ILE A 180 -13.45 22.27 -15.63
C ILE A 180 -13.35 23.52 -14.80
N LEU A 181 -14.27 23.64 -13.85
CA LEU A 181 -14.56 24.89 -13.18
C LEU A 181 -13.48 25.30 -12.17
N ASN A 182 -12.71 24.34 -11.61
CA ASN A 182 -11.90 24.57 -10.41
C ASN A 182 -10.43 24.12 -10.48
N VAL A 183 -9.83 23.93 -11.67
CA VAL A 183 -8.41 23.51 -11.76
C VAL A 183 -7.46 24.51 -11.09
N GLU A 184 -7.77 25.80 -11.14
CA GLU A 184 -6.97 26.86 -10.51
C GLU A 184 -6.95 26.75 -8.98
N TYR A 185 -7.99 26.17 -8.38
CA TYR A 185 -8.12 25.94 -6.93
C TYR A 185 -7.61 24.56 -6.49
N PHE A 186 -6.93 23.83 -7.38
CA PHE A 186 -6.53 22.44 -7.11
C PHE A 186 -5.65 22.30 -5.85
N GLU A 187 -4.67 23.20 -5.66
CA GLU A 187 -3.83 23.19 -4.47
C GLU A 187 -4.68 23.35 -3.20
N GLU A 188 -5.57 24.33 -3.16
CA GLU A 188 -6.46 24.56 -2.01
C GLU A 188 -7.34 23.34 -1.72
N ILE A 189 -7.91 22.73 -2.77
CA ILE A 189 -8.76 21.53 -2.65
C ILE A 189 -7.97 20.37 -2.02
N VAL A 190 -6.76 20.10 -2.52
CA VAL A 190 -5.89 19.02 -2.01
C VAL A 190 -5.49 19.29 -0.56
N LEU A 191 -5.08 20.52 -0.25
CA LEU A 191 -4.68 20.91 1.10
C LEU A 191 -5.81 20.77 2.11
N GLU A 192 -7.00 21.29 1.78
CA GLU A 192 -8.18 21.19 2.64
C GLU A 192 -8.58 19.73 2.87
N ALA A 193 -8.59 18.92 1.80
CA ALA A 193 -8.97 17.50 1.89
C ALA A 193 -8.01 16.71 2.78
N ILE A 194 -6.69 16.91 2.60
CA ILE A 194 -5.67 16.28 3.45
C ILE A 194 -5.81 16.76 4.90
N ASN A 195 -6.10 18.04 5.13
CA ASN A 195 -6.25 18.56 6.49
C ASN A 195 -7.47 17.96 7.21
N LYS A 196 -8.61 17.83 6.51
CA LYS A 196 -9.79 17.13 7.02
C LYS A 196 -9.51 15.66 7.31
N TYR A 197 -8.77 15.00 6.42
CA TYR A 197 -8.31 13.63 6.64
C TYR A 197 -7.49 13.50 7.93
N ASN A 198 -6.51 14.39 8.12
CA ASN A 198 -5.63 14.37 9.30
C ASN A 198 -6.40 14.60 10.61
N GLN A 199 -7.41 15.48 10.62
CA GLN A 199 -8.26 15.69 11.80
C GLN A 199 -8.97 14.39 12.24
N VAL A 200 -9.49 13.62 11.28
CA VAL A 200 -10.11 12.32 11.59
C VAL A 200 -9.07 11.30 12.01
N LYS A 201 -7.90 11.26 11.36
CA LYS A 201 -6.77 10.37 11.72
C LYS A 201 -6.32 10.60 13.17
N GLU A 202 -6.20 11.85 13.60
CA GLU A 202 -5.83 12.21 14.98
C GLU A 202 -6.83 11.69 16.01
N ASN A 203 -8.14 11.82 15.73
CA ASN A 203 -9.21 11.30 16.59
C ASN A 203 -9.22 9.76 16.72
N LYS A 204 -8.52 9.05 15.82
CA LYS A 204 -8.47 7.57 15.80
C LYS A 204 -7.13 7.02 16.28
N LYS A 205 -6.15 7.87 16.60
CA LYS A 205 -4.77 7.46 16.90
C LYS A 205 -4.62 6.70 18.23
N ASP A 206 -5.45 7.02 19.22
CA ASP A 206 -5.38 6.41 20.55
C ASP A 206 -5.79 4.92 20.58
N SER A 207 -6.41 4.40 19.51
CA SER A 207 -6.82 3.00 19.44
C SER A 207 -5.67 2.02 19.12
N ASP A 208 -4.53 2.52 18.62
CA ASP A 208 -3.43 1.71 18.06
C ASP A 208 -2.43 1.17 19.12
N THR A 209 -2.55 1.58 20.39
CA THR A 209 -1.51 1.33 21.43
C THR A 209 -1.86 0.27 22.46
N GLN A 210 -3.01 -0.40 22.35
CA GLN A 210 -3.45 -1.34 23.37
C GLN A 210 -2.87 -2.75 23.18
N GLN A 211 -2.42 -3.35 24.29
CA GLN A 211 -1.88 -4.71 24.33
C GLN A 211 -2.95 -5.71 23.88
N GLN A 212 -2.64 -6.48 22.85
CA GLN A 212 -3.56 -7.43 22.23
C GLN A 212 -3.46 -8.78 22.95
N GLN A 213 -4.59 -9.29 23.43
CA GLN A 213 -4.68 -10.55 24.16
C GLN A 213 -4.83 -11.76 23.22
N ASN A 214 -5.23 -11.53 21.96
CA ASN A 214 -5.35 -12.57 20.95
C ASN A 214 -4.06 -12.69 20.11
N PRO A 215 -3.23 -13.73 20.30
CA PRO A 215 -1.98 -13.89 19.55
C PRO A 215 -2.21 -14.13 18.06
N TYR A 216 -3.28 -14.85 17.71
CA TYR A 216 -3.64 -15.13 16.33
C TYR A 216 -4.13 -13.89 15.60
N LEU A 217 -4.76 -12.93 16.29
CA LEU A 217 -5.12 -11.65 15.69
C LEU A 217 -3.87 -10.83 15.29
N ARG A 218 -2.84 -10.76 16.16
CA ARG A 218 -1.55 -10.12 15.80
C ARG A 218 -0.85 -10.84 14.66
N PHE A 219 -0.87 -12.17 14.70
CA PHE A 219 -0.28 -12.98 13.65
C PHE A 219 -1.01 -12.78 12.31
N TYR A 220 -2.34 -12.71 12.34
CA TYR A 220 -3.17 -12.42 11.18
C TYR A 220 -2.86 -11.04 10.59
N HIS A 221 -2.78 -9.98 11.40
CA HIS A 221 -2.41 -8.65 10.91
C HIS A 221 -1.04 -8.65 10.24
N PHE A 222 -0.03 -9.28 10.86
CA PHE A 222 1.30 -9.42 10.25
C PHE A 222 1.23 -10.11 8.88
N MET A 223 0.46 -11.19 8.76
CA MET A 223 0.26 -11.90 7.50
C MET A 223 -0.49 -11.05 6.47
N ARG A 224 -1.57 -10.38 6.87
CA ARG A 224 -2.41 -9.53 6.00
C ARG A 224 -1.60 -8.36 5.45
N THR A 225 -0.84 -7.66 6.27
CA THR A 225 0.06 -6.57 5.85
C THR A 225 1.05 -7.07 4.79
N ALA A 226 1.67 -8.24 5.01
CA ALA A 226 2.58 -8.83 4.03
C ALA A 226 1.87 -9.23 2.74
N TYR A 227 0.68 -9.81 2.82
CA TYR A 227 -0.12 -10.20 1.67
C TYR A 227 -0.51 -8.98 0.82
N VAL A 228 -1.05 -7.93 1.45
CA VAL A 228 -1.36 -6.66 0.78
C VAL A 228 -0.12 -6.08 0.11
N ASN A 229 1.02 -6.02 0.80
CA ASN A 229 2.27 -5.52 0.22
C ASN A 229 2.80 -6.36 -0.96
N ASN A 230 2.44 -7.65 -1.03
CA ASN A 230 2.87 -8.54 -2.09
C ASN A 230 1.94 -8.51 -3.32
N TYR A 231 0.63 -8.31 -3.13
CA TYR A 231 -0.38 -8.47 -4.20
C TYR A 231 -1.24 -7.23 -4.48
N TYR A 232 -1.22 -6.22 -3.60
CA TYR A 232 -1.98 -4.97 -3.70
C TYR A 232 -1.03 -3.77 -3.75
N GLU A 233 -0.35 -3.61 -4.89
CA GLU A 233 0.51 -2.45 -5.11
C GLU A 233 -0.27 -1.30 -5.76
N LEU A 234 -0.31 -0.14 -5.08
CA LEU A 234 -0.70 1.13 -5.70
C LEU A 234 0.44 1.62 -6.59
N GLN A 235 0.33 1.39 -7.89
CA GLN A 235 1.35 1.75 -8.87
C GLN A 235 1.40 3.26 -9.13
N LEU A 236 1.92 4.07 -8.20
CA LEU A 236 1.98 5.52 -8.36
C LEU A 236 3.38 5.98 -8.75
N PRO A 237 3.57 6.94 -9.67
CA PRO A 237 4.89 7.45 -9.98
C PRO A 237 5.41 8.27 -8.79
N GLY A 238 6.49 7.82 -8.15
CA GLY A 238 7.17 8.65 -7.15
C GLY A 238 8.07 9.69 -7.80
N LYS A 239 8.51 10.70 -7.03
CA LYS A 239 9.55 11.66 -7.46
C LYS A 239 10.79 10.97 -8.02
N SER A 240 11.08 9.75 -7.55
CA SER A 240 12.19 8.92 -8.03
C SER A 240 12.16 8.63 -9.54
N TYR A 241 11.01 8.68 -10.21
CA TYR A 241 10.93 8.55 -11.67
C TYR A 241 11.57 9.74 -12.39
N PHE A 242 11.72 10.88 -11.72
CA PHE A 242 12.14 12.15 -12.30
C PHE A 242 13.45 12.69 -11.70
N THR A 243 14.07 12.02 -10.72
CA THR A 243 15.25 12.52 -9.99
C THR A 243 16.50 12.84 -10.83
N GLU A 244 16.60 12.32 -12.06
CA GLU A 244 17.71 12.65 -12.96
C GLU A 244 17.41 13.86 -13.87
N CYS A 245 16.16 14.31 -13.92
CA CYS A 245 15.78 15.55 -14.59
C CYS A 245 16.31 16.71 -13.74
N LYS A 246 17.20 17.52 -14.32
CA LYS A 246 17.89 18.61 -13.63
C LYS A 246 17.34 20.00 -13.95
N THR A 247 16.43 20.09 -14.90
CA THR A 247 15.73 21.32 -15.25
C THR A 247 14.24 21.04 -15.31
N ASP A 248 13.47 22.00 -14.82
CA ASP A 248 12.01 21.98 -14.82
C ASP A 248 11.46 22.77 -16.01
N LYS A 249 12.31 23.19 -16.95
CA LYS A 249 11.86 23.80 -18.21
C LYS A 249 12.79 23.43 -19.35
N VAL A 250 12.21 22.89 -20.41
CA VAL A 250 12.95 22.47 -21.61
C VAL A 250 12.30 23.08 -22.84
N THR A 251 13.12 23.75 -23.64
CA THR A 251 12.68 24.26 -24.94
C THR A 251 12.61 23.09 -25.91
N VAL A 252 11.40 22.79 -26.38
CA VAL A 252 11.13 21.75 -27.38
C VAL A 252 10.75 22.44 -28.68
N ASP A 253 11.48 22.15 -29.76
CA ASP A 253 11.15 22.67 -31.08
C ASP A 253 9.83 22.04 -31.54
N VAL A 254 8.89 22.85 -31.99
CA VAL A 254 7.59 22.36 -32.48
C VAL A 254 7.79 21.70 -33.85
N LYS A 255 7.44 20.41 -33.95
CA LYS A 255 7.52 19.61 -35.18
C LYS A 255 6.27 18.77 -35.33
N SER A 256 5.87 18.49 -36.57
CA SER A 256 4.74 17.59 -36.87
C SER A 256 5.07 16.13 -36.59
N VAL A 257 6.34 15.75 -36.72
CA VAL A 257 6.86 14.41 -36.42
C VAL A 257 8.22 14.52 -35.75
N TYR A 258 8.38 13.81 -34.64
CA TYR A 258 9.62 13.70 -33.90
C TYR A 258 10.29 12.34 -34.15
N GLY A 259 11.56 12.37 -34.54
CA GLY A 259 12.39 11.17 -34.62
C GLY A 259 13.13 10.89 -33.31
N LEU A 260 13.78 9.72 -33.22
CA LEU A 260 14.53 9.33 -32.02
C LEU A 260 15.67 10.31 -31.67
N LYS A 261 16.26 10.97 -32.67
CA LYS A 261 17.27 12.03 -32.45
C LYS A 261 16.66 13.26 -31.77
N ASP A 262 15.47 13.68 -32.16
CA ASP A 262 14.79 14.82 -31.56
C ASP A 262 14.45 14.53 -30.09
N VAL A 263 13.93 13.32 -29.81
CA VAL A 263 13.69 12.84 -28.44
C VAL A 263 14.99 12.81 -27.63
N ALA A 264 16.11 12.38 -28.23
CA ALA A 264 17.41 12.36 -27.56
C ALA A 264 17.94 13.76 -27.21
N VAL A 265 17.65 14.78 -28.03
CA VAL A 265 17.98 16.18 -27.73
C VAL A 265 17.20 16.65 -26.50
N VAL A 266 15.89 16.39 -26.46
CA VAL A 266 15.04 16.77 -25.30
C VAL A 266 15.47 16.03 -24.04
N LEU A 267 15.78 14.72 -24.14
CA LEU A 267 16.33 13.96 -23.01
C LEU A 267 17.66 14.53 -22.54
N ALA A 268 18.55 14.93 -23.45
CA ALA A 268 19.83 15.53 -23.09
C ALA A 268 19.63 16.86 -22.35
N LYS A 269 18.71 17.72 -22.80
CA LYS A 269 18.34 18.96 -22.11
C LYS A 269 17.86 18.69 -20.67
N LEU A 270 16.92 17.75 -20.52
CA LEU A 270 16.40 17.31 -19.22
C LEU A 270 17.51 16.84 -18.26
N LEU A 271 18.42 16.00 -18.74
CA LEU A 271 19.46 15.39 -17.91
C LEU A 271 20.65 16.31 -17.63
N ALA A 272 20.96 17.23 -18.55
CA ALA A 272 22.03 18.20 -18.39
C ALA A 272 21.62 19.38 -17.51
N GLY A 273 20.33 19.72 -17.49
CA GLY A 273 19.80 20.86 -16.74
C GLY A 273 19.98 22.19 -17.47
N ASN A 274 20.14 22.16 -18.80
CA ASN A 274 20.26 23.35 -19.63
C ASN A 274 19.64 23.11 -21.02
N ASN A 275 19.32 24.19 -21.74
CA ASN A 275 18.68 24.11 -23.06
C ASN A 275 19.66 23.89 -24.22
N ASP A 276 20.98 23.87 -23.96
CA ASP A 276 22.02 23.76 -24.98
C ASP A 276 23.00 22.61 -24.65
N PRO A 277 22.53 21.34 -24.66
CA PRO A 277 23.37 20.21 -24.33
C PRO A 277 24.45 20.01 -25.40
N SER A 278 25.62 19.57 -24.97
CA SER A 278 26.72 19.24 -25.87
C SER A 278 26.36 18.07 -26.79
N SER A 279 27.01 18.00 -27.96
CA SER A 279 26.91 16.87 -28.90
C SER A 279 27.17 15.51 -28.21
N LYS A 280 28.09 15.48 -27.23
CA LYS A 280 28.42 14.28 -26.45
C LYS A 280 27.24 13.82 -25.59
N GLU A 281 26.49 14.74 -24.99
CA GLU A 281 25.32 14.45 -24.16
C GLU A 281 24.13 13.97 -25.00
N ILE A 282 23.92 14.58 -26.16
CA ILE A 282 22.89 14.15 -27.13
C ILE A 282 23.18 12.73 -27.60
N LYS A 283 24.43 12.44 -28.01
CA LYS A 283 24.84 11.10 -28.44
C LYS A 283 24.64 10.05 -27.34
N LYS A 284 25.00 10.38 -26.10
CA LYS A 284 24.80 9.49 -24.95
C LYS A 284 23.32 9.20 -24.70
N SER A 285 22.47 10.23 -24.80
CA SER A 285 21.02 10.11 -24.63
C SER A 285 20.38 9.26 -25.74
N TYR A 286 20.83 9.44 -26.99
CA TYR A 286 20.40 8.64 -28.13
C TYR A 286 20.69 7.15 -27.95
N GLU A 287 21.92 6.78 -27.57
CA GLU A 287 22.29 5.38 -27.35
C GLU A 287 21.50 4.74 -26.19
N ARG A 288 21.20 5.51 -25.13
CA ARG A 288 20.34 5.06 -24.03
C ARG A 288 18.92 4.75 -24.48
N LEU A 289 18.31 5.68 -25.22
CA LEU A 289 16.96 5.49 -25.76
C LEU A 289 16.91 4.30 -26.72
N LYS A 290 17.87 4.21 -27.65
CA LYS A 290 17.97 3.10 -28.60
C LYS A 290 18.02 1.75 -27.90
N LYS A 291 18.93 1.59 -26.93
CA LYS A 291 19.05 0.34 -26.15
C LYS A 291 17.77 0.03 -25.37
N CYS A 292 17.16 1.04 -24.75
CA CYS A 292 15.95 0.87 -23.96
C CYS A 292 14.75 0.43 -24.81
N PHE A 293 14.61 1.01 -26.00
CA PHE A 293 13.46 0.77 -26.87
C PHE A 293 13.55 -0.52 -27.64
N GLN A 294 14.75 -0.96 -28.04
CA GLN A 294 14.97 -2.22 -28.77
C GLN A 294 14.28 -3.44 -28.15
N GLU A 295 14.21 -3.50 -26.82
CA GLU A 295 13.66 -4.64 -26.08
C GLU A 295 12.16 -4.49 -25.74
N TYR A 296 11.51 -3.38 -26.11
CA TYR A 296 10.17 -3.04 -25.59
C TYR A 296 9.12 -2.98 -26.70
N THR A 297 8.24 -3.98 -26.77
CA THR A 297 7.25 -4.12 -27.85
C THR A 297 6.31 -2.91 -28.03
N PRO A 298 5.76 -2.28 -26.97
CA PRO A 298 4.82 -1.17 -27.16
C PRO A 298 5.42 0.05 -27.87
N ILE A 299 6.68 0.40 -27.61
CA ILE A 299 7.34 1.53 -28.30
C ILE A 299 7.72 1.18 -29.75
N GLN A 300 7.90 -0.11 -30.08
CA GLN A 300 8.18 -0.53 -31.46
C GLN A 300 7.04 -0.19 -32.44
N ARG A 301 5.81 0.00 -31.94
CA ARG A 301 4.64 0.36 -32.76
C ARG A 301 4.74 1.73 -33.42
N TYR A 302 5.63 2.60 -32.93
CA TYR A 302 5.87 3.93 -33.48
C TYR A 302 6.91 3.95 -34.61
N LYS A 303 7.37 2.77 -35.07
CA LYS A 303 8.25 2.70 -36.23
C LYS A 303 7.45 2.72 -37.52
N ASP A 304 7.94 3.49 -38.49
CA ASP A 304 7.43 3.49 -39.86
C ASP A 304 7.87 2.25 -40.65
N ASN A 305 7.38 2.13 -41.89
CA ASN A 305 7.74 1.04 -42.80
C ASN A 305 9.24 0.98 -43.15
N LYS A 306 10.04 1.99 -42.78
CA LYS A 306 11.48 2.08 -42.98
C LYS A 306 12.27 1.85 -41.68
N ASP A 307 11.62 1.31 -40.64
CA ASP A 307 12.18 1.03 -39.30
C ASP A 307 12.62 2.30 -38.53
N ASN A 308 12.14 3.48 -38.92
CA ASN A 308 12.42 4.74 -38.24
C ASN A 308 11.29 5.10 -37.28
N TYR A 309 11.63 5.56 -36.07
CA TYR A 309 10.63 6.06 -35.15
C TYR A 309 10.04 7.39 -35.63
N ALA A 310 8.72 7.48 -35.58
CA ALA A 310 7.93 8.67 -35.86
C ALA A 310 6.92 8.87 -34.72
N PHE A 311 7.18 9.84 -33.85
CA PHE A 311 6.30 10.20 -32.73
C PHE A 311 5.55 11.49 -33.02
N SER A 312 4.30 11.59 -32.57
CA SER A 312 3.52 12.84 -32.61
C SER A 312 4.02 13.88 -31.60
N GLU A 313 4.65 13.42 -30.51
CA GLU A 313 5.14 14.25 -29.42
C GLU A 313 6.36 13.61 -28.75
N VAL A 314 7.20 14.43 -28.12
CA VAL A 314 8.40 13.94 -27.43
C VAL A 314 8.10 13.32 -26.07
N VAL A 315 6.96 13.65 -25.44
CA VAL A 315 6.66 13.22 -24.07
C VAL A 315 6.34 11.74 -24.01
N THR A 316 5.56 11.22 -24.95
CA THR A 316 5.26 9.78 -25.06
C THR A 316 6.54 8.90 -24.98
N PRO A 317 7.54 9.04 -25.87
CA PRO A 317 8.74 8.19 -25.81
C PRO A 317 9.58 8.44 -24.55
N LEU A 318 9.66 9.68 -24.05
CA LEU A 318 10.42 9.97 -22.83
C LEU A 318 9.80 9.31 -21.59
N SER A 319 8.46 9.31 -21.46
CA SER A 319 7.75 8.65 -20.37
C SER A 319 8.01 7.14 -20.34
N HIS A 320 8.03 6.49 -21.52
CA HIS A 320 8.40 5.09 -21.65
C HIS A 320 9.85 4.85 -21.20
N TYR A 321 10.78 5.71 -21.60
CA TYR A 321 12.17 5.61 -21.14
C TYR A 321 12.29 5.77 -19.60
N LEU A 322 11.63 6.76 -19.01
CA LEU A 322 11.64 6.99 -17.56
C LEU A 322 11.03 5.82 -16.78
N PHE A 323 10.04 5.15 -17.34
CA PHE A 323 9.45 3.94 -16.78
C PHE A 323 10.41 2.74 -16.86
N LEU A 324 10.94 2.45 -18.05
CA LEU A 324 11.72 1.24 -18.33
C LEU A 324 13.12 1.23 -17.70
N ARG A 325 13.69 2.40 -17.42
CA ARG A 325 15.01 2.49 -16.78
C ARG A 325 15.02 1.98 -15.33
N LYS A 326 13.85 1.89 -14.67
CA LYS A 326 13.74 1.40 -13.30
C LYS A 326 13.86 -0.12 -13.28
N LYS A 327 14.79 -0.65 -12.47
CA LYS A 327 15.00 -2.09 -12.32
C LYS A 327 13.72 -2.83 -11.87
N SER A 328 12.92 -2.21 -11.00
CA SER A 328 11.64 -2.75 -10.53
C SER A 328 10.64 -3.02 -11.65
N ASN A 329 10.77 -2.33 -12.78
CA ASN A 329 9.80 -2.38 -13.88
C ASN A 329 10.26 -3.33 -15.00
N GLN A 330 11.39 -4.03 -14.83
CA GLN A 330 11.93 -4.93 -15.86
C GLN A 330 11.01 -6.14 -16.15
N THR A 331 10.24 -6.58 -15.15
CA THR A 331 9.25 -7.66 -15.31
C THR A 331 7.99 -7.23 -16.05
N LEU A 332 7.77 -5.91 -16.20
CA LEU A 332 6.61 -5.30 -16.87
C LEU A 332 6.92 -4.95 -18.36
N LYS A 333 8.00 -5.50 -18.92
CA LYS A 333 8.42 -5.28 -20.32
C LYS A 333 7.52 -5.97 -21.34
N GLU A 334 6.68 -6.91 -20.93
CA GLU A 334 5.83 -7.68 -21.85
C GLU A 334 4.50 -6.97 -22.18
N PRO A 335 4.01 -7.07 -23.43
CA PRO A 335 2.83 -6.35 -23.92
C PRO A 335 1.49 -6.74 -23.27
N ARG A 336 1.46 -7.68 -22.31
CA ARG A 336 0.24 -8.14 -21.63
C ARG A 336 -0.12 -7.33 -20.38
N TYR A 337 0.74 -6.41 -19.92
CA TYR A 337 0.49 -5.64 -18.71
C TYR A 337 -0.22 -4.31 -19.02
N LEU A 338 -1.55 -4.34 -19.14
CA LEU A 338 -2.42 -3.16 -19.19
C LEU A 338 -2.07 -2.12 -18.12
N ALA A 339 -1.72 -2.58 -16.91
CA ALA A 339 -1.32 -1.74 -15.78
C ALA A 339 -0.08 -0.86 -16.08
N ALA A 340 0.91 -1.38 -16.81
CA ALA A 340 2.11 -0.62 -17.18
C ALA A 340 1.76 0.51 -18.18
N SER A 341 0.86 0.23 -19.12
CA SER A 341 0.38 1.22 -20.08
C SER A 341 -0.37 2.35 -19.38
N ASN A 342 -1.25 2.04 -18.41
CA ASN A 342 -2.01 3.04 -17.67
C ASN A 342 -1.11 3.92 -16.79
N LEU A 343 -0.12 3.34 -16.11
CA LEU A 343 0.86 4.09 -15.32
C LEU A 343 1.64 5.08 -16.19
N ILE A 344 2.08 4.66 -17.38
CA ILE A 344 2.81 5.54 -18.30
C ILE A 344 1.90 6.65 -18.80
N LEU A 345 0.74 6.30 -19.36
CA LEU A 345 -0.15 7.22 -20.07
C LEU A 345 -0.86 8.20 -19.13
N TYR A 346 -1.41 7.72 -18.01
CA TYR A 346 -2.27 8.51 -17.13
C TYR A 346 -1.54 9.10 -15.92
N ARG A 347 -0.29 8.69 -15.64
CA ARG A 347 0.45 9.19 -14.47
C ARG A 347 1.82 9.76 -14.80
N ILE A 348 2.69 9.02 -15.50
CA ILE A 348 4.06 9.49 -15.79
C ILE A 348 4.06 10.59 -16.85
N GLN A 349 3.34 10.40 -17.94
CA GLN A 349 3.30 11.33 -19.07
C GLN A 349 2.73 12.71 -18.70
N PRO A 350 1.60 12.83 -17.97
CA PRO A 350 1.11 14.13 -17.53
C PRO A 350 2.13 14.89 -16.67
N ILE A 351 2.77 14.22 -15.70
CA ILE A 351 3.79 14.82 -14.85
C ILE A 351 5.01 15.25 -15.68
N LEU A 352 5.46 14.43 -16.62
CA LEU A 352 6.59 14.77 -17.48
C LEU A 352 6.28 15.97 -18.37
N GLN A 353 5.06 16.06 -18.91
CA GLN A 353 4.63 17.19 -19.74
C GLN A 353 4.71 18.51 -18.96
N SER A 354 4.19 18.54 -17.73
CA SER A 354 4.27 19.72 -16.86
C SER A 354 5.70 20.06 -16.44
N LEU A 355 6.55 19.04 -16.25
CA LEU A 355 7.97 19.23 -16.00
C LEU A 355 8.72 19.81 -17.21
N LEU A 356 8.35 19.46 -18.43
CA LEU A 356 8.94 20.09 -19.61
C LEU A 356 8.53 21.57 -19.74
N ASN A 357 7.34 21.91 -19.25
CA ASN A 357 6.73 23.23 -19.42
C ASN A 357 7.04 24.24 -18.30
N GLY A 358 7.65 23.84 -17.18
CA GLY A 358 7.91 24.77 -16.07
C GLY A 358 6.74 24.99 -15.14
N GLU A 359 5.80 24.04 -15.02
CA GLU A 359 4.63 24.17 -14.14
C GLU A 359 4.94 23.74 -12.69
N GLU A 360 5.89 24.41 -12.04
CA GLU A 360 6.43 24.03 -10.73
C GLU A 360 5.34 23.87 -9.65
N ASP A 361 4.40 24.81 -9.54
CA ASP A 361 3.33 24.78 -8.53
C ASP A 361 2.37 23.61 -8.73
N ARG A 362 2.01 23.32 -9.98
CA ARG A 362 1.16 22.16 -10.34
C ARG A 362 1.87 20.84 -10.01
N LEU A 363 3.16 20.75 -10.33
CA LEU A 363 3.98 19.57 -10.00
C LEU A 363 4.12 19.36 -8.49
N LYS A 364 4.36 20.44 -7.73
CA LYS A 364 4.44 20.40 -6.27
C LYS A 364 3.15 19.85 -5.66
N THR A 365 2.01 20.32 -6.14
CA THR A 365 0.70 19.87 -5.67
C THR A 365 0.41 18.42 -6.08
N ALA A 366 0.71 18.04 -7.32
CA ALA A 366 0.55 16.67 -7.80
C ALA A 366 1.38 15.68 -6.98
N PHE A 367 2.64 16.01 -6.66
CA PHE A 367 3.46 15.16 -5.80
C PHE A 367 2.97 15.12 -4.36
N LYS A 368 2.45 16.23 -3.82
CA LYS A 368 1.83 16.23 -2.48
C LYS A 368 0.63 15.28 -2.41
N TYR A 369 -0.22 15.30 -3.44
CA TYR A 369 -1.33 14.36 -3.57
C TYR A 369 -0.85 12.90 -3.68
N ILE A 370 0.12 12.62 -4.56
CA ILE A 370 0.68 11.26 -4.73
C ILE A 370 1.34 10.76 -3.42
N ASP A 371 2.10 11.61 -2.75
CA ASP A 371 2.78 11.27 -1.49
C ASP A 371 1.74 10.99 -0.39
N PHE A 372 0.65 11.75 -0.32
CA PHE A 372 -0.49 11.47 0.57
C PHE A 372 -1.10 10.08 0.28
N VAL A 373 -1.48 9.81 -0.98
CA VAL A 373 -2.12 8.53 -1.36
C VAL A 373 -1.22 7.35 -0.99
N LYS A 374 0.09 7.43 -1.27
CA LYS A 374 1.05 6.37 -0.95
C LYS A 374 1.27 6.18 0.54
N THR A 375 1.53 7.27 1.25
CA THR A 375 1.92 7.21 2.66
C THR A 375 0.76 6.73 3.50
N GLU A 376 -0.44 7.23 3.24
CA GLU A 376 -1.62 6.84 4.01
C GLU A 376 -2.04 5.39 3.74
N PHE A 377 -2.01 4.93 2.49
CA PHE A 377 -2.25 3.51 2.22
C PHE A 377 -1.29 2.61 3.01
N LYS A 378 0.00 2.96 3.01
CA LYS A 378 1.00 2.22 3.76
C LYS A 378 0.74 2.25 5.27
N ASP A 379 0.49 3.43 5.83
CA ASP A 379 0.21 3.61 7.26
C ASP A 379 -1.03 2.81 7.70
N ILE A 380 -2.10 2.82 6.89
CA ILE A 380 -3.33 2.06 7.14
C ILE A 380 -3.02 0.56 7.16
N VAL A 381 -2.34 0.05 6.14
CA VAL A 381 -2.05 -1.39 6.00
C VAL A 381 -1.08 -1.91 7.06
N GLU A 382 -0.16 -1.07 7.52
CA GLU A 382 0.82 -1.39 8.57
C GLU A 382 0.27 -1.22 10.00
N SER A 383 -0.89 -0.57 10.18
CA SER A 383 -1.54 -0.48 11.48
C SER A 383 -1.89 -1.87 12.03
N VAL A 384 -1.80 -2.02 13.34
CA VAL A 384 -2.07 -3.28 14.03
C VAL A 384 -3.48 -3.36 14.59
N ASP A 385 -4.28 -2.31 14.40
CA ASP A 385 -5.69 -2.25 14.78
C ASP A 385 -6.58 -2.33 13.54
N HIS A 386 -7.25 -3.46 13.32
CA HIS A 386 -8.15 -3.61 12.18
C HIS A 386 -9.31 -2.61 12.17
N ARG A 387 -9.74 -2.07 13.31
CA ARG A 387 -10.81 -1.06 13.35
C ARG A 387 -10.34 0.24 12.75
N TYR A 388 -9.08 0.61 13.05
CA TYR A 388 -8.39 1.71 12.40
C TYR A 388 -8.28 1.43 10.90
N GLN A 389 -7.86 0.22 10.51
CA GLN A 389 -7.73 -0.13 9.10
C GLN A 389 -9.04 0.02 8.31
N VAL A 390 -10.15 -0.55 8.80
CA VAL A 390 -11.47 -0.46 8.14
C VAL A 390 -11.89 1.00 8.00
N THR A 391 -11.92 1.73 9.13
CA THR A 391 -12.40 3.12 9.16
C THR A 391 -11.57 4.04 8.28
N MET A 392 -10.23 3.93 8.37
CA MET A 392 -9.34 4.82 7.67
C MET A 392 -9.20 4.48 6.19
N LEU A 393 -9.33 3.20 5.80
CA LEU A 393 -9.36 2.81 4.39
C LEU A 393 -10.55 3.47 3.66
N ASP A 394 -11.73 3.43 4.27
CA ASP A 394 -12.92 4.04 3.70
C ASP A 394 -12.79 5.56 3.63
N PHE A 395 -12.37 6.21 4.72
CA PHE A 395 -12.24 7.66 4.75
C PHE A 395 -11.13 8.17 3.82
N TRP A 396 -10.04 7.42 3.69
CA TRP A 396 -8.97 7.70 2.73
C TRP A 396 -9.47 7.60 1.28
N PHE A 397 -10.24 6.56 0.96
CA PHE A 397 -10.85 6.41 -0.36
C PHE A 397 -11.82 7.56 -0.67
N GLU A 398 -12.72 7.90 0.26
CA GLU A 398 -13.62 9.05 0.14
C GLU A 398 -12.84 10.35 -0.08
N THR A 399 -11.73 10.54 0.64
CA THR A 399 -10.88 11.73 0.46
C THR A 399 -10.36 11.86 -0.97
N ILE A 400 -9.96 10.74 -1.59
CA ILE A 400 -9.48 10.72 -2.98
C ILE A 400 -10.60 11.06 -3.98
N VAL A 401 -11.78 10.47 -3.77
CA VAL A 401 -12.98 10.73 -4.59
C VAL A 401 -13.43 12.19 -4.48
N ASN A 402 -13.38 12.72 -3.26
CA ASN A 402 -13.75 14.09 -2.93
C ASN A 402 -12.83 15.11 -3.61
N ILE A 403 -11.53 14.85 -3.64
CA ILE A 403 -10.57 15.67 -4.40
C ILE A 403 -10.97 15.73 -5.87
N TYR A 404 -11.21 14.58 -6.51
CA TYR A 404 -11.61 14.51 -7.91
C TYR A 404 -12.87 15.33 -8.20
N TYR A 405 -13.96 15.10 -7.46
CA TYR A 405 -15.23 15.78 -7.70
C TYR A 405 -15.15 17.28 -7.45
N ARG A 406 -14.39 17.71 -6.44
CA ARG A 406 -14.18 19.14 -6.17
C ARG A 406 -13.35 19.80 -7.26
N THR A 407 -12.34 19.12 -7.80
CA THR A 407 -11.58 19.60 -8.96
C THR A 407 -12.48 19.71 -10.20
N MET A 408 -13.42 18.78 -10.38
CA MET A 408 -14.43 18.85 -11.44
C MET A 408 -15.41 20.03 -11.32
N GLY A 409 -15.61 20.58 -10.11
CA GLY A 409 -16.55 21.69 -9.90
C GLY A 409 -17.52 21.54 -8.73
N LEU A 410 -17.53 20.40 -8.03
CA LEU A 410 -18.41 20.25 -6.86
C LEU A 410 -17.96 21.15 -5.70
N LYS A 411 -18.93 21.76 -5.03
CA LYS A 411 -18.70 22.62 -3.86
C LYS A 411 -18.28 21.79 -2.65
N SER A 412 -17.49 22.38 -1.75
CA SER A 412 -17.01 21.69 -0.53
C SER A 412 -18.18 21.20 0.32
N GLU A 413 -19.27 21.97 0.42
CA GLU A 413 -20.47 21.62 1.20
C GLU A 413 -21.22 20.41 0.67
N SER A 414 -21.11 20.13 -0.64
CA SER A 414 -21.77 18.99 -1.28
C SER A 414 -21.03 17.67 -1.05
N VAL A 415 -19.77 17.76 -0.63
CA VAL A 415 -18.83 16.65 -0.57
C VAL A 415 -18.49 16.31 0.89
N TYR A 416 -18.49 17.31 1.76
CA TYR A 416 -18.36 17.12 3.20
C TYR A 416 -19.70 17.38 3.88
N PHE A 417 -20.32 16.33 4.42
CA PHE A 417 -21.54 16.47 5.20
C PHE A 417 -21.25 17.35 6.43
N ARG A 418 -21.78 18.58 6.44
CA ARG A 418 -21.81 19.38 7.65
C ARG A 418 -22.94 18.83 8.50
N TYR A 419 -22.62 18.24 9.65
CA TYR A 419 -23.62 18.16 10.71
C TYR A 419 -24.16 19.58 10.91
N PRO A 420 -25.49 19.81 10.85
CA PRO A 420 -26.03 21.02 11.39
C PRO A 420 -25.47 21.12 12.81
N SER A 421 -24.76 22.20 13.10
CA SER A 421 -24.47 22.59 14.47
C SER A 421 -25.81 22.97 15.11
N GLY A 422 -26.64 21.97 15.36
CA GLY A 422 -27.80 22.06 16.20
C GLY A 422 -27.26 22.25 17.60
N ASN A 423 -27.56 23.40 18.18
CA ASN A 423 -27.37 23.63 19.60
C ASN A 423 -27.93 22.42 20.35
N ILE A 424 -27.06 21.64 21.00
CA ILE A 424 -27.47 20.73 22.06
C ILE A 424 -27.71 21.60 23.30
N GLN A 425 -28.73 22.45 23.21
CA GLN A 425 -29.38 23.17 24.29
C GLN A 425 -30.80 23.46 23.80
N ASP A 426 -31.64 22.43 23.87
CA ASP A 426 -33.08 22.51 24.16
C ASP A 426 -33.49 21.20 24.85
#